data_AF-A0A7X9AD73-F1
#
_entry.id   AF-A0A7X9AD73-F1
#
_cell.length_a   1.000
_cell.length_b   1.000
_cell.length_c   1.000
_cell.angle_alpha   90.00
_cell.angle_beta   90.00
_cell.angle_gamma   90.00
#
_symmetry.space_group_name_H-M   'P 1'
#
loop_
_entity.id
_entity.type
_entity.pdbx_description
1 polymer ?
#
loop_
_entity_poly.entity_id
_entity_poly.type
_entity_poly.pdbx_seq_one_letter_code
_entity_poly.pdbx_strand_id
1 'polypeptide(L)'
;LAGAYDLAMLANPKNKSGDIYLATLYKFLAPMARSRREYDQQSYAFDIARLFDSEEVELKGGRRYQFGPSRNNTKALRILDKEGREHFLATIRFF
;
A
#
# COMPACT_ATOMS: atom_id res chain seq x y z
N LEU A 1 7.17 4.75 2.16
CA LEU A 1 5.72 4.68 1.83
C LEU A 1 5.08 6.06 1.66
N ALA A 2 5.14 6.94 2.67
CA ALA A 2 4.54 8.29 2.60
C ALA A 2 4.94 9.10 1.35
N GLY A 3 6.23 9.15 1.00
CA GLY A 3 6.68 9.88 -0.19
C GLY A 3 6.14 9.31 -1.52
N ALA A 4 5.94 7.99 -1.61
CA ALA A 4 5.35 7.37 -2.80
C ALA A 4 3.83 7.64 -2.88
N TYR A 5 3.16 7.73 -1.73
CA TYR A 5 1.76 8.13 -1.67
C TYR A 5 1.57 9.59 -2.09
N ASP A 6 2.42 10.50 -1.61
CA ASP A 6 2.38 11.91 -1.98
C ASP A 6 2.61 12.10 -3.50
N LEU A 7 3.57 11.35 -4.08
CA LEU A 7 3.78 11.33 -5.53
C LEU A 7 2.58 10.76 -6.31
N ALA A 8 1.97 9.69 -5.82
CA ALA A 8 0.78 9.11 -6.44
C ALA A 8 -0.42 10.08 -6.39
N MET A 9 -0.56 10.83 -5.31
CA MET A 9 -1.60 11.84 -5.11
C MET A 9 -1.38 13.08 -5.98
N LEU A 10 -0.13 13.52 -6.13
CA LEU A 10 0.26 14.60 -7.06
C LEU A 10 0.04 14.20 -8.53
N ALA A 11 0.35 12.95 -8.88
CA ALA A 11 0.15 12.43 -10.23
C ALA A 11 -1.33 12.26 -10.59
N ASN A 12 -2.23 12.19 -9.61
CA ASN A 12 -3.67 12.05 -9.84
C ASN A 12 -4.49 13.00 -8.94
N PRO A 13 -4.50 14.31 -9.23
CA PRO A 13 -5.09 15.34 -8.38
C PRO A 13 -6.63 15.28 -8.29
N LYS A 14 -7.29 14.39 -9.04
CA LYS A 14 -8.72 14.11 -8.92
C LYS A 14 -9.07 13.26 -7.68
N ASN A 15 -8.08 12.56 -7.11
CA ASN A 15 -8.23 11.70 -5.94
C ASN A 15 -7.64 12.35 -4.68
N LYS A 16 -7.86 13.65 -4.47
CA LYS A 16 -7.33 14.45 -3.35
C LYS A 16 -7.72 13.97 -1.94
N SER A 17 -8.54 12.94 -1.83
CA SER A 17 -8.85 12.24 -0.57
C SER A 17 -9.18 10.77 -0.82
N GLY A 18 -8.77 10.21 -1.97
CA GLY A 18 -9.28 8.93 -2.47
C GLY A 18 -8.42 7.75 -2.05
N ASP A 19 -9.07 6.62 -1.81
CA ASP A 19 -8.43 5.32 -1.61
C ASP A 19 -7.53 4.99 -2.82
N ILE A 20 -6.22 4.90 -2.62
CA ILE A 20 -5.25 4.60 -3.68
C ILE A 20 -5.02 3.09 -3.73
N TYR A 21 -5.08 2.49 -4.92
CA TYR A 21 -4.77 1.07 -5.08
C TYR A 21 -3.30 0.75 -4.72
N LEU A 22 -3.09 -0.30 -3.92
CA LEU A 22 -1.75 -0.81 -3.56
C LEU A 22 -0.96 -1.20 -4.81
N ALA A 23 -1.61 -1.79 -5.82
CA ALA A 23 -0.99 -2.11 -7.10
C ALA A 23 -0.47 -0.87 -7.85
N THR A 24 -1.13 0.28 -7.69
CA THR A 24 -0.67 1.56 -8.25
C THR A 24 0.49 2.11 -7.42
N LEU A 25 0.38 2.06 -6.09
CA LEU A 25 1.43 2.52 -5.17
C LEU A 25 2.75 1.78 -5.38
N TYR A 26 2.70 0.46 -5.62
CA TYR A 26 3.86 -0.35 -5.95
C TYR A 26 4.61 0.15 -7.20
N LYS A 27 3.89 0.64 -8.22
CA LYS A 27 4.53 1.20 -9.43
C LYS A 27 5.28 2.50 -9.15
N PHE A 28 4.82 3.30 -8.19
CA PHE A 28 5.52 4.50 -7.75
C PHE A 28 6.73 4.18 -6.86
N LEU A 29 6.66 3.12 -6.05
CA LEU A 29 7.77 2.63 -5.24
C LEU A 29 8.88 2.00 -6.08
N ALA A 30 8.51 1.20 -7.08
CA ALA A 30 9.44 0.48 -7.95
C ALA A 30 9.17 0.82 -9.44
N PRO A 31 9.48 2.04 -9.90
CA PRO A 31 9.17 2.48 -11.27
C PRO A 31 10.01 1.75 -12.32
N MET A 32 11.28 1.46 -12.01
CA MET A 32 12.23 0.83 -12.92
C MET A 32 12.28 -0.70 -12.76
N ALA A 33 12.63 -1.41 -13.84
CA ALA A 33 12.71 -2.88 -13.83
C ALA A 33 13.77 -3.43 -12.86
N ARG A 34 14.87 -2.69 -12.63
CA ARG A 34 15.88 -3.04 -11.64
C ARG A 34 15.34 -2.93 -10.21
N SER A 35 14.61 -1.86 -9.90
CA SER A 35 13.96 -1.68 -8.59
C SER A 35 12.92 -2.76 -8.29
N ARG A 36 12.22 -3.27 -9.32
CA ARG A 36 11.28 -4.41 -9.18
C ARG A 36 11.97 -5.76 -8.93
N ARG A 37 13.26 -5.88 -9.22
CA ARG A 37 14.05 -7.08 -8.88
C ARG A 37 14.52 -7.04 -7.43
N GLU A 38 14.88 -5.86 -6.94
CA GLU A 38 15.34 -5.65 -5.56
C GLU A 38 14.16 -5.56 -4.58
N TYR A 39 13.01 -5.10 -5.06
CA TYR A 39 11.79 -4.96 -4.29
C TYR A 39 10.63 -5.54 -5.10
N ASP A 40 10.45 -6.85 -4.98
CA ASP A 40 9.46 -7.62 -5.72
C ASP A 40 8.07 -7.56 -5.06
N GLN A 41 7.08 -8.19 -5.68
CA GLN A 41 5.72 -8.18 -5.14
C GLN A 41 5.59 -8.92 -3.81
N GLN A 42 6.41 -9.95 -3.54
CA GLN A 42 6.38 -10.65 -2.25
C GLN A 42 6.96 -9.79 -1.14
N SER A 43 8.10 -9.13 -1.39
CA SER A 43 8.68 -8.17 -0.44
C SER A 43 7.71 -7.02 -0.15
N TYR A 44 7.02 -6.51 -1.19
CA TYR A 44 5.99 -5.50 -1.01
C TYR A 44 4.79 -6.01 -0.18
N ALA A 45 4.30 -7.22 -0.46
CA ALA A 45 3.21 -7.83 0.32
C ALA A 45 3.59 -8.03 1.79
N PHE A 46 4.82 -8.44 2.06
CA PHE A 46 5.34 -8.61 3.41
C PHE A 46 5.40 -7.29 4.18
N ASP A 47 5.88 -6.22 3.55
CA ASP A 47 5.90 -4.89 4.17
C ASP A 47 4.49 -4.37 4.45
N ILE A 48 3.56 -4.56 3.53
CA ILE A 48 2.16 -4.19 3.74
C ILE A 48 1.53 -5.03 4.86
N ALA A 49 1.82 -6.32 4.93
CA ALA A 49 1.35 -7.18 6.02
C ALA A 49 1.81 -6.65 7.38
N ARG A 50 3.11 -6.34 7.49
CA ARG A 50 3.70 -5.77 8.71
C ARG A 50 3.08 -4.43 9.10
N LEU A 51 2.70 -3.60 8.12
CA LEU A 51 2.02 -2.33 8.36
C LEU A 51 0.55 -2.50 8.73
N PHE A 52 -0.14 -3.47 8.12
CA PHE A 52 -1.54 -3.79 8.42
C PHE A 52 -1.69 -4.27 9.86
N ASP A 53 -0.74 -5.08 10.27
CA ASP A 53 -0.71 -5.76 11.55
C ASP A 53 -0.12 -4.90 12.70
N SER A 54 0.60 -3.84 12.33
CA SER A 54 0.98 -2.78 13.26
C SER A 54 -0.20 -1.83 13.41
N GLU A 55 -1.17 -2.20 14.24
CA GLU A 55 -2.33 -1.36 14.58
C GLU A 55 -1.88 0.08 14.87
N GLU A 56 -2.31 0.99 13.99
CA GLU A 56 -2.19 2.45 14.11
C GLU A 56 -0.75 2.98 14.21
N VAL A 57 0.06 2.79 13.17
CA VAL A 57 1.34 3.50 13.04
C VAL A 57 1.07 4.96 12.67
N GLU A 58 1.08 5.86 13.67
CA GLU A 58 1.36 7.27 13.42
C GLU A 58 2.69 7.36 12.67
N LEU A 59 2.66 7.68 11.38
CA LEU A 59 3.89 7.94 10.65
C LEU A 59 4.55 9.19 11.24
N LYS A 60 5.88 9.24 11.17
CA LYS A 60 6.66 10.45 11.49
C LYS A 60 6.02 11.66 10.79
N GLY A 61 5.37 12.52 11.56
CA GLY A 61 4.55 13.64 11.04
C GLY A 61 3.06 13.61 11.39
N GLY A 62 2.59 12.65 12.20
CA GLY A 62 1.19 12.59 12.68
C GLY A 62 0.18 12.12 11.63
N ARG A 63 0.67 11.63 10.48
CA ARG A 63 -0.19 11.09 9.42
C ARG A 63 -0.62 9.68 9.77
N ARG A 64 -1.91 9.40 9.60
CA ARG A 64 -2.48 8.06 9.80
C ARG A 64 -2.74 7.41 8.45
N TYR A 65 -2.86 6.10 8.41
CA TYR A 65 -3.31 5.41 7.22
C TYR A 65 -4.28 4.29 7.56
N GLN A 66 -5.15 4.00 6.60
CA GLN A 66 -6.10 2.92 6.68
C GLN A 66 -6.04 2.11 5.39
N PHE A 67 -6.00 0.79 5.54
CA PHE A 67 -6.15 -0.12 4.42
C PHE A 67 -7.62 -0.43 4.18
N GLY A 68 -8.04 -0.35 2.92
CA GLY A 68 -9.39 -0.64 2.50
C GLY A 68 -9.49 -2.00 1.79
N PRO A 69 -10.51 -2.82 2.10
CA PRO A 69 -10.79 -4.06 1.37
C PRO A 69 -11.22 -3.73 -0.07
N SER A 70 -10.95 -4.65 -1.01
CA SER A 70 -11.53 -4.55 -2.35
C SER A 70 -12.81 -5.32 -2.46
N ARG A 71 -13.75 -4.82 -3.26
CA ARG A 71 -14.80 -5.65 -3.88
C ARG A 71 -14.29 -6.46 -5.08
N ASN A 72 -13.09 -6.14 -5.61
CA ASN A 72 -12.54 -6.78 -6.80
C ASN A 72 -11.21 -7.50 -6.46
N ASN A 73 -11.31 -8.81 -6.21
CA ASN A 73 -10.18 -9.65 -5.79
C ASN A 73 -9.03 -9.69 -6.82
N THR A 74 -9.30 -9.43 -8.10
CA THR A 74 -8.27 -9.47 -9.17
C THR A 74 -7.20 -8.39 -9.01
N LYS A 75 -7.49 -7.31 -8.27
CA LYS A 75 -6.54 -6.22 -7.99
C LYS A 75 -6.11 -6.15 -6.52
N ALA A 76 -6.54 -7.11 -5.71
CA ALA A 76 -6.19 -7.15 -4.30
C ALA A 76 -4.79 -7.76 -4.11
N LEU A 77 -4.03 -7.17 -3.20
CA LEU A 77 -2.80 -7.70 -2.68
C LEU A 77 -3.14 -8.70 -1.57
N ARG A 78 -2.71 -9.95 -1.74
CA ARG A 78 -2.82 -10.97 -0.69
C ARG A 78 -1.67 -10.77 0.28
N ILE A 79 -2.02 -10.56 1.55
CA ILE A 79 -1.07 -10.48 2.65
C ILE A 79 -1.36 -11.60 3.66
N LEU A 80 -0.34 -11.97 4.43
CA LEU A 80 -0.46 -12.92 5.51
C LEU A 80 -0.22 -12.17 6.82
N ASP A 81 -1.21 -12.23 7.70
CA ASP A 81 -1.09 -11.67 9.04
C ASP A 81 -0.14 -12.50 9.92
N LYS A 82 0.31 -11.98 11.06
CA LYS A 82 1.20 -12.70 12.00
C LYS A 82 0.56 -13.94 12.62
N GLU A 83 -0.76 -14.04 12.60
CA GLU A 83 -1.52 -15.26 12.94
C GLU A 83 -1.60 -16.27 11.77
N GLY A 84 -1.03 -15.96 10.61
CA GLY A 84 -1.08 -16.80 9.40
C GLY A 84 -2.41 -16.70 8.64
N ARG A 85 -3.25 -15.71 8.95
CA ARG A 85 -4.52 -15.48 8.24
C ARG A 85 -4.28 -14.72 6.94
N GLU A 86 -4.96 -15.14 5.88
CA GLU A 86 -4.90 -14.44 4.60
C GLU A 86 -5.84 -13.24 4.59
N HIS A 87 -5.32 -12.05 4.29
CA HIS A 87 -6.11 -10.84 4.08
C HIS A 87 -5.91 -10.30 2.66
N PHE A 88 -6.97 -9.75 2.09
CA PHE A 88 -6.97 -9.17 0.74
C PHE A 88 -7.18 -7.67 0.83
N LEU A 89 -6.09 -6.92 0.67
CA LEU A 89 -6.11 -5.46 0.70
C LEU A 89 -6.01 -4.93 -0.72
N ALA A 90 -6.87 -3.99 -1.12
CA ALA A 90 -6.70 -3.35 -2.43
C ALA A 90 -6.25 -1.92 -2.35
N THR A 91 -6.62 -1.21 -1.29
CA THR A 91 -6.43 0.23 -1.24
C THR A 91 -5.80 0.67 0.07
N ILE A 92 -5.14 1.81 0.01
CA ILE A 92 -4.62 2.53 1.17
C ILE A 92 -5.04 3.99 1.06
N ARG A 93 -5.48 4.56 2.17
CA ARG A 93 -5.76 5.99 2.33
C ARG A 93 -4.89 6.51 3.46
N PHE A 94 -4.25 7.65 3.26
CA PHE A 94 -3.60 8.40 4.34
C PHE A 94 -4.46 9.59 4.77
N PHE A 95 -4.45 9.90 6.06
CA PHE A 95 -5.09 11.03 6.72
C PHE A 95 -4.05 12.01 7.25
#